data_AF-A0ABD1DV46-F1
#
_entry.id   AF-A0ABD1DV46-F1
#
_cell.length_a   1.000
_cell.length_b   1.000
_cell.length_c   1.000
_cell.angle_alpha   90.00
_cell.angle_beta   90.00
_cell.angle_gamma   90.00
#
_symmetry.space_group_name_H-M   'P 1'
#
loop_
_entity.id
_entity.type
_entity.pdbx_description
1 polymer ?
#
loop_
_entity_poly.entity_id
_entity_poly.type
_entity_poly.pdbx_seq_one_letter_code
_entity_poly.pdbx_strand_id
1 'polypeptide(L)'
;MDPRGMNLWEEEDNGYSPIAEYFHDKVVLLTGATGFIGKIYVEKLIRCGASELILIIREKRGVPPAERMTQIFDSVPVMKSFQRNFNNCRDRVKVVRGDMSEDGLGLDPADVEYIRQRVQITLHVAADVRFDETLFKAIQMNVKGTWEMLNLCASGCPRLEMFVYISTAYANCLQGTVHEQFYEPPMDPMVLLNLVNKMDAVEQDHFEALTQMILGPWPNTYTYAKALAESLVKRFYDRIPVMIIRPPI
;
A
#
# COMPACT_ATOMS: atom_id res chain seq x y z
N MET A 1 -10.09 -0.91 -26.11
CA MET A 1 -10.60 -2.30 -26.20
C MET A 1 -9.49 -3.20 -25.71
N ASP A 2 -9.81 -4.24 -24.93
CA ASP A 2 -8.91 -5.39 -24.75
C ASP A 2 -8.35 -5.77 -26.13
N PRO A 3 -7.05 -6.07 -26.30
CA PRO A 3 -6.53 -6.60 -27.57
C PRO A 3 -7.29 -7.84 -28.10
N ARG A 4 -8.12 -8.48 -27.26
CA ARG A 4 -9.02 -9.60 -27.59
C ARG A 4 -10.47 -9.18 -27.89
N GLY A 5 -10.82 -7.89 -27.77
CA GLY A 5 -12.15 -7.38 -28.09
C GLY A 5 -13.26 -7.67 -27.07
N MET A 6 -12.93 -8.07 -25.84
CA MET A 6 -13.90 -8.50 -24.83
C MET A 6 -14.43 -7.34 -23.96
N ASN A 7 -15.72 -7.41 -23.61
CA ASN A 7 -16.35 -6.55 -22.61
C ASN A 7 -15.94 -7.00 -21.20
N LEU A 8 -15.60 -6.06 -20.31
CA LEU A 8 -15.18 -6.32 -18.93
C LEU A 8 -16.22 -7.04 -18.05
N TRP A 9 -17.43 -7.26 -18.56
CA TRP A 9 -18.60 -7.77 -17.83
C TRP A 9 -19.11 -9.11 -18.35
N GLU A 10 -18.51 -9.66 -19.42
CA GLU A 10 -18.82 -11.00 -19.91
C GLU A 10 -17.81 -11.96 -19.27
N GLU A 11 -18.06 -12.35 -18.01
CA GLU A 11 -17.44 -13.54 -17.45
C GLU A 11 -18.03 -14.75 -18.20
N GLU A 12 -17.24 -15.38 -19.08
CA GLU A 12 -17.61 -16.71 -19.56
C GLU A 12 -17.70 -17.65 -18.35
N ASP A 13 -18.82 -18.35 -18.22
CA ASP A 13 -19.13 -19.41 -17.27
C ASP A 13 -18.25 -20.68 -17.47
N ASN A 14 -17.06 -20.51 -18.04
CA ASN A 14 -16.06 -21.53 -18.35
C ASN A 14 -15.07 -21.76 -17.19
N GLY A 15 -15.28 -21.11 -16.03
CA GLY A 15 -14.40 -21.23 -14.86
C GLY A 15 -13.02 -20.58 -15.02
N TYR A 16 -12.78 -19.86 -16.12
CA TYR A 16 -11.54 -19.16 -16.41
C TYR A 16 -11.60 -17.72 -15.85
N SER A 17 -10.64 -17.37 -14.99
CA SER A 17 -10.50 -16.01 -14.45
C SER A 17 -9.13 -15.45 -14.86
N PRO A 18 -9.07 -14.43 -15.75
CA PRO A 18 -7.81 -13.79 -16.13
C PRO A 18 -7.04 -13.23 -14.93
N ILE A 19 -7.75 -12.82 -13.88
CA ILE A 19 -7.17 -12.37 -12.61
C ILE A 19 -6.50 -13.56 -11.90
N ALA A 20 -7.20 -14.70 -11.80
CA ALA A 20 -6.61 -15.89 -11.21
C ALA A 20 -5.39 -16.38 -11.99
N GLU A 21 -5.45 -16.38 -13.31
CA GLU A 21 -4.31 -16.75 -14.16
C GLU A 21 -3.12 -15.80 -13.93
N TYR A 22 -3.34 -14.48 -13.92
CA TYR A 22 -2.27 -13.51 -13.72
C TYR A 22 -1.57 -13.66 -12.35
N PHE A 23 -2.34 -13.91 -11.29
CA PHE A 23 -1.80 -14.07 -9.94
C PHE A 23 -1.33 -15.49 -9.62
N HIS A 24 -1.57 -16.47 -10.49
CA HIS A 24 -1.14 -17.85 -10.29
C HIS A 24 0.38 -17.92 -10.17
N ASP A 25 0.86 -18.63 -9.14
CA ASP A 25 2.29 -18.80 -8.82
C ASP A 25 3.08 -17.50 -8.58
N LYS A 26 2.42 -16.34 -8.49
CA LYS A 26 3.07 -15.06 -8.19
C LYS A 26 3.41 -14.93 -6.71
N VAL A 27 4.52 -14.24 -6.44
CA VAL A 27 4.89 -13.77 -5.10
C VAL A 27 4.45 -12.31 -4.95
N VAL A 28 3.56 -12.05 -4.00
CA VAL A 28 2.97 -10.73 -3.78
C VAL A 28 3.40 -10.16 -2.44
N LEU A 29 4.01 -8.97 -2.45
CA LEU A 29 4.27 -8.18 -1.26
C LEU A 29 3.06 -7.30 -0.96
N LEU A 30 2.50 -7.41 0.24
CA LEU A 30 1.32 -6.67 0.66
C LEU A 30 1.60 -5.88 1.93
N THR A 31 1.41 -4.56 1.85
CA THR A 31 1.36 -3.70 3.04
C THR A 31 -0.10 -3.46 3.45
N GLY A 32 -0.35 -3.18 4.72
CA GLY A 32 -1.71 -2.89 5.19
C GLY A 32 -2.62 -4.12 5.32
N ALA A 33 -2.05 -5.34 5.31
CA ALA A 33 -2.77 -6.61 5.39
C ALA A 33 -3.70 -6.73 6.62
N THR A 34 -3.37 -6.04 7.71
CA THR A 34 -4.21 -6.03 8.93
C THR A 34 -5.42 -5.08 8.86
N GLY A 35 -5.49 -4.21 7.86
CA GLY A 35 -6.62 -3.31 7.62
C GLY A 35 -7.80 -4.04 6.99
N PHE A 36 -8.97 -3.39 6.93
CA PHE A 36 -10.19 -4.01 6.39
C PHE A 36 -9.99 -4.58 4.97
N ILE A 37 -9.52 -3.75 4.04
CA ILE A 37 -9.28 -4.16 2.65
C ILE A 37 -8.09 -5.10 2.53
N GLY A 38 -7.03 -4.88 3.31
CA GLY A 38 -5.85 -5.75 3.31
C GLY A 38 -6.22 -7.22 3.56
N LYS A 39 -7.14 -7.48 4.50
CA LYS A 39 -7.65 -8.84 4.76
C LYS A 39 -8.36 -9.42 3.55
N ILE A 40 -9.13 -8.63 2.81
CA ILE A 40 -9.81 -9.09 1.60
C ILE A 40 -8.79 -9.40 0.49
N TYR A 41 -7.73 -8.61 0.35
CA TYR A 41 -6.65 -8.93 -0.57
C TYR A 41 -5.93 -10.22 -0.22
N VAL A 42 -5.62 -10.47 1.07
CA VAL A 42 -5.01 -11.74 1.51
C VAL A 42 -5.85 -12.93 1.05
N GLU A 43 -7.16 -12.89 1.31
CA GLU A 43 -8.09 -13.93 0.89
C GLU A 43 -8.11 -14.09 -0.63
N LYS A 44 -8.35 -12.99 -1.35
CA LYS A 44 -8.55 -13.01 -2.80
C LYS A 44 -7.30 -13.48 -3.54
N LEU A 45 -6.10 -13.04 -3.12
CA LEU A 45 -4.85 -13.40 -3.79
C LEU A 45 -4.51 -14.88 -3.60
N ILE A 46 -4.71 -15.44 -2.40
CA ILE A 46 -4.52 -16.88 -2.19
C ILE A 46 -5.54 -17.67 -3.01
N ARG A 47 -6.81 -17.23 -3.06
CA ARG A 47 -7.84 -17.85 -3.92
C ARG A 47 -7.44 -17.80 -5.40
N CYS A 48 -6.80 -16.72 -5.83
CA CYS A 48 -6.27 -16.57 -7.19
C CYS A 48 -5.02 -17.41 -7.45
N GLY A 49 -4.51 -18.17 -6.49
CA GLY A 49 -3.38 -19.07 -6.70
C GLY A 49 -2.01 -18.43 -6.54
N ALA A 50 -1.91 -17.27 -5.89
CA ALA A 50 -0.60 -16.74 -5.47
C ALA A 50 0.17 -17.82 -4.69
N SER A 51 1.44 -18.02 -5.04
CA SER A 51 2.30 -19.02 -4.42
C SER A 51 2.75 -18.56 -3.03
N GLU A 52 2.99 -17.26 -2.88
CA GLU A 52 3.41 -16.66 -1.62
C GLU A 52 2.89 -15.21 -1.47
N LEU A 53 2.41 -14.89 -0.27
CA LEU A 53 2.12 -13.55 0.20
C LEU A 53 3.14 -13.14 1.26
N ILE A 54 3.92 -12.11 0.97
CA ILE A 54 4.82 -11.48 1.94
C ILE A 54 4.07 -10.31 2.57
N LEU A 55 3.81 -10.36 3.88
CA LEU A 55 3.05 -9.35 4.59
C LEU A 55 3.98 -8.52 5.47
N ILE A 56 4.06 -7.21 5.22
CA ILE A 56 4.73 -6.28 6.14
C ILE A 56 3.75 -5.92 7.26
N ILE A 57 4.06 -6.36 8.48
CA ILE A 57 3.21 -6.16 9.66
C ILE A 57 4.04 -5.54 10.78
N ARG A 58 3.62 -4.36 11.25
CA ARG A 58 4.20 -3.72 12.43
C ARG A 58 3.73 -4.37 13.73
N GLU A 59 4.52 -4.25 14.78
CA GLU A 59 4.00 -4.40 16.13
C GLU A 59 3.00 -3.27 16.43
N LYS A 60 1.93 -3.56 17.17
CA LYS A 60 0.98 -2.52 17.57
C LYS A 60 0.44 -2.82 18.96
N ARG A 61 0.60 -1.89 19.89
CA ARG A 61 0.12 -1.99 21.29
C ARG A 61 0.64 -3.26 21.99
N GLY A 62 1.92 -3.60 21.79
CA GLY A 62 2.55 -4.79 22.36
C GLY A 62 2.15 -6.12 21.70
N VAL A 63 1.33 -6.09 20.64
CA VAL A 63 0.93 -7.30 19.90
C VAL A 63 1.92 -7.55 18.76
N PRO A 64 2.68 -8.66 18.79
CA PRO A 64 3.73 -8.94 17.82
C PRO A 64 3.16 -9.30 16.43
N PRO A 65 3.93 -9.12 15.34
CA PRO A 65 3.48 -9.38 13.97
C PRO A 65 2.86 -10.78 13.75
N ALA A 66 3.43 -11.82 14.36
CA ALA A 66 2.93 -13.20 14.25
C ALA A 66 1.51 -13.37 14.82
N GLU A 67 1.23 -12.75 15.97
CA GLU A 67 -0.11 -12.79 16.57
C GLU A 67 -1.10 -11.96 15.72
N ARG A 68 -0.67 -10.80 15.23
CA ARG A 68 -1.49 -9.97 14.33
C ARG A 68 -1.83 -10.68 13.03
N MET A 69 -0.93 -11.51 12.50
CA MET A 69 -1.21 -12.38 11.35
C MET A 69 -2.29 -13.40 11.65
N THR A 70 -2.26 -14.05 12.82
CA THR A 70 -3.32 -14.98 13.23
C THR A 70 -4.68 -14.27 13.28
N GLN A 71 -4.71 -13.05 13.80
CA GLN A 71 -5.92 -12.22 13.86
C GLN A 71 -6.47 -11.86 12.47
N ILE A 72 -5.65 -11.74 11.41
CA ILE A 72 -6.16 -11.54 10.03
C ILE A 72 -7.14 -12.65 9.70
N PHE A 73 -6.72 -13.90 9.94
CA PHE A 73 -7.46 -15.10 9.61
C PHE A 73 -8.74 -15.25 10.44
N ASP A 74 -8.71 -14.83 11.70
CA ASP A 74 -9.82 -15.06 12.64
C ASP A 74 -10.81 -13.87 12.75
N SER A 75 -10.50 -12.73 12.13
CA SER A 75 -11.23 -11.48 12.41
C SER A 75 -12.51 -11.26 11.61
N VAL A 76 -12.65 -11.80 10.40
CA VAL A 76 -13.81 -11.50 9.51
C VAL A 76 -14.48 -12.78 8.99
N PRO A 77 -15.83 -12.81 8.83
CA PRO A 77 -16.56 -14.02 8.41
C PRO A 77 -16.05 -14.63 7.10
N VAL A 78 -15.71 -13.78 6.12
CA VAL A 78 -15.14 -14.22 4.84
C VAL A 78 -13.85 -15.00 5.05
N MET A 79 -13.02 -14.57 5.99
CA MET A 79 -11.73 -15.21 6.27
C MET A 79 -11.89 -16.49 7.08
N LYS A 80 -12.87 -16.55 7.99
CA LYS A 80 -13.25 -17.80 8.68
C LYS A 80 -13.79 -18.84 7.70
N SER A 81 -14.61 -18.43 6.74
CA SER A 81 -15.09 -19.31 5.68
C SER A 81 -13.93 -19.75 4.77
N PHE A 82 -13.02 -18.84 4.45
CA PHE A 82 -11.85 -19.13 3.65
C PHE A 82 -10.95 -20.18 4.30
N GLN A 83 -10.63 -20.05 5.59
CA GLN A 83 -9.84 -21.03 6.33
C GLN A 83 -10.46 -22.44 6.31
N ARG A 84 -11.79 -22.55 6.35
CA ARG A 84 -12.49 -23.85 6.30
C ARG A 84 -12.43 -24.52 4.93
N ASN A 85 -12.39 -23.71 3.86
CA ASN A 85 -12.51 -24.18 2.49
C ASN A 85 -11.15 -24.28 1.77
N PHE A 86 -10.12 -23.59 2.27
CA PHE A 86 -8.76 -23.57 1.73
C PHE A 86 -7.76 -24.03 2.79
N ASN A 87 -7.46 -25.34 2.76
CA ASN A 87 -6.39 -25.93 3.56
C ASN A 87 -5.05 -25.26 3.22
N ASN A 88 -4.17 -25.14 4.21
CA ASN A 88 -2.80 -24.64 4.07
C ASN A 88 -2.69 -23.19 3.57
N CYS A 89 -3.75 -22.38 3.67
CA CYS A 89 -3.70 -20.96 3.29
C CYS A 89 -2.65 -20.17 4.09
N ARG A 90 -2.37 -20.56 5.34
CA ARG A 90 -1.34 -19.94 6.19
C ARG A 90 0.08 -20.25 5.71
N ASP A 91 0.30 -21.39 5.08
CA ASP A 91 1.63 -21.83 4.63
C ASP A 91 2.15 -20.99 3.46
N ARG A 92 1.24 -20.31 2.76
CA ARG A 92 1.56 -19.36 1.69
C ARG A 92 1.83 -17.95 2.19
N VAL A 93 1.79 -17.72 3.50
CA VAL A 93 1.95 -16.39 4.09
C VAL A 93 3.25 -16.30 4.86
N LYS A 94 4.17 -15.44 4.38
CA LYS A 94 5.36 -15.03 5.13
C LYS A 94 5.11 -13.67 5.75
N VAL A 95 5.27 -13.57 7.07
CA VAL A 95 5.21 -12.28 7.78
C VAL A 95 6.63 -11.75 7.95
N VAL A 96 6.82 -10.47 7.61
CA VAL A 96 8.03 -9.71 7.90
C VAL A 96 7.68 -8.57 8.84
N ARG A 97 8.55 -8.30 9.82
CA ARG A 97 8.37 -7.17 10.74
C ARG A 97 8.74 -5.89 10.00
N GLY A 98 7.85 -4.90 9.98
CA GLY A 98 8.18 -3.58 9.47
C GLY A 98 7.12 -2.53 9.80
N ASP A 99 7.53 -1.28 9.92
CA ASP A 99 6.67 -0.11 10.12
C ASP A 99 6.98 0.97 9.09
N MET A 100 5.93 1.48 8.45
CA MET A 100 6.02 2.49 7.39
C MET A 100 6.53 3.84 7.89
N SER A 101 6.51 4.07 9.21
CA SER A 101 7.06 5.29 9.83
C SER A 101 8.55 5.18 10.20
N GLU A 102 9.12 3.97 10.20
CA GLU A 102 10.54 3.74 10.49
C GLU A 102 11.39 3.87 9.23
N ASP A 103 12.65 4.28 9.39
CA ASP A 103 13.62 4.32 8.29
C ASP A 103 13.84 2.91 7.72
N GLY A 104 13.92 2.80 6.40
CA GLY A 104 14.04 1.51 5.72
C GLY A 104 12.86 0.58 6.01
N LEU A 105 11.68 1.15 6.31
CA LEU A 105 10.44 0.45 6.66
C LEU A 105 10.54 -0.40 7.93
N GLY A 106 11.57 -0.20 8.77
CA GLY A 106 11.84 -1.03 9.94
C GLY A 106 12.15 -2.50 9.62
N LEU A 107 12.50 -2.79 8.36
CA LEU A 107 12.85 -4.13 7.88
C LEU A 107 14.28 -4.47 8.27
N ASP A 108 14.52 -5.71 8.70
CA ASP A 108 15.88 -6.19 8.86
C ASP A 108 16.54 -6.51 7.50
N PRO A 109 17.89 -6.55 7.42
CA PRO A 109 18.59 -6.79 6.16
C PRO A 109 18.25 -8.13 5.49
N ALA A 110 17.90 -9.16 6.27
CA ALA A 110 17.58 -10.48 5.72
C ALA A 110 16.21 -10.49 5.06
N ASP A 111 15.22 -9.82 5.65
CA ASP A 111 13.89 -9.64 5.08
C ASP A 111 13.92 -8.73 3.85
N VAL A 112 14.74 -7.67 3.86
CA VAL A 112 14.97 -6.83 2.67
C VAL A 112 15.45 -7.67 1.49
N GLU A 113 16.48 -8.49 1.71
CA GLU A 113 17.03 -9.35 0.65
C GLU A 113 16.04 -10.43 0.22
N TYR A 114 15.30 -11.00 1.16
CA TYR A 114 14.25 -11.97 0.88
C TYR A 114 13.19 -11.40 -0.08
N ILE A 115 12.70 -10.19 0.23
CA ILE A 115 11.71 -9.47 -0.59
C ILE A 115 12.29 -9.21 -1.98
N ARG A 116 13.48 -8.62 -2.05
CA ARG A 116 14.17 -8.24 -3.28
C ARG A 116 14.29 -9.40 -4.27
N GLN A 117 14.68 -10.58 -3.79
CA GLN A 117 14.88 -11.75 -4.64
C GLN A 117 13.60 -12.39 -5.20
N ARG A 118 12.44 -12.15 -4.57
CA ARG A 118 11.23 -12.95 -4.80
C ARG A 118 10.05 -12.15 -5.30
N VAL A 119 9.87 -10.91 -4.83
CA VAL A 119 8.64 -10.16 -5.10
C VAL A 119 8.46 -9.89 -6.59
N GLN A 120 7.26 -10.20 -7.07
CA GLN A 120 6.83 -9.92 -8.44
C GLN A 120 5.75 -8.84 -8.47
N ILE A 121 4.89 -8.77 -7.46
CA ILE A 121 3.85 -7.74 -7.39
C ILE A 121 3.89 -7.10 -6.00
N THR A 122 3.94 -5.78 -5.95
CA THR A 122 3.80 -5.04 -4.69
C THR A 122 2.44 -4.36 -4.65
N LEU A 123 1.61 -4.71 -3.67
CA LEU A 123 0.35 -4.03 -3.36
C LEU A 123 0.55 -3.17 -2.12
N HIS A 124 0.75 -1.87 -2.33
CA HIS A 124 0.91 -0.90 -1.25
C HIS A 124 -0.45 -0.34 -0.81
N VAL A 125 -1.06 -1.02 0.17
CA VAL A 125 -2.38 -0.67 0.74
C VAL A 125 -2.26 0.03 2.10
N ALA A 126 -1.09 -0.04 2.75
CA ALA A 126 -0.87 0.61 4.03
C ALA A 126 -1.10 2.12 3.92
N ALA A 127 -2.11 2.59 4.64
CA ALA A 127 -2.33 4.00 4.89
C ALA A 127 -2.99 4.17 6.26
N ASP A 128 -2.66 5.25 6.95
CA ASP A 128 -3.51 5.72 8.03
C ASP A 128 -4.69 6.48 7.42
N VAL A 129 -5.90 5.95 7.59
CA VAL A 129 -7.14 6.55 7.08
C VAL A 129 -7.80 7.47 8.11
N ARG A 130 -7.15 7.69 9.27
CA ARG A 130 -7.64 8.60 10.30
C ARG A 130 -7.57 10.04 9.80
N PHE A 131 -8.73 10.67 9.63
CA PHE A 131 -8.86 12.06 9.21
C PHE A 131 -8.43 13.07 10.29
N ASP A 132 -8.27 12.62 11.53
CA ASP A 132 -7.86 13.38 12.71
C ASP A 132 -6.39 13.21 13.10
N GLU A 133 -5.58 12.52 12.27
CA GLU A 133 -4.16 12.37 12.52
C GLU A 133 -3.39 13.65 12.18
N THR A 134 -2.33 13.91 12.96
CA THR A 134 -1.46 15.08 12.79
C THR A 134 -0.77 15.09 11.42
N LEU A 135 -0.41 16.27 10.92
CA LEU A 135 0.15 16.38 9.57
C LEU A 135 1.51 15.67 9.47
N PHE A 136 2.34 15.79 10.51
CA PHE A 136 3.64 15.14 10.59
C PHE A 136 3.51 13.62 10.44
N LYS A 137 2.61 13.00 11.20
CA LYS A 137 2.38 11.55 11.13
C LYS A 137 1.75 11.12 9.82
N ALA A 138 0.86 11.92 9.25
CA ALA A 138 0.30 11.66 7.93
C ALA A 138 1.40 11.65 6.84
N ILE A 139 2.34 12.60 6.89
CA ILE A 139 3.50 12.64 5.99
C ILE A 139 4.43 11.45 6.25
N GLN A 140 4.78 11.15 7.50
CA GLN A 140 5.63 10.01 7.83
C GLN A 140 5.04 8.69 7.34
N MET A 141 3.78 8.40 7.64
CA MET A 141 3.22 7.10 7.30
C MET A 141 2.87 6.97 5.82
N ASN A 142 2.21 7.98 5.25
CA ASN A 142 1.61 7.87 3.92
C ASN A 142 2.50 8.41 2.80
N VAL A 143 3.44 9.33 3.08
CA VAL A 143 4.33 9.90 2.07
C VAL A 143 5.72 9.26 2.17
N LYS A 144 6.36 9.29 3.34
CA LYS A 144 7.67 8.67 3.55
C LYS A 144 7.60 7.15 3.42
N GLY A 145 6.62 6.49 4.04
CA GLY A 145 6.42 5.05 3.86
C GLY A 145 6.24 4.64 2.39
N THR A 146 5.50 5.41 1.60
CA THR A 146 5.38 5.18 0.15
C THR A 146 6.70 5.42 -0.58
N TRP A 147 7.44 6.48 -0.25
CA TRP A 147 8.77 6.75 -0.81
C TRP A 147 9.74 5.59 -0.59
N GLU A 148 9.79 5.05 0.62
CA GLU A 148 10.69 3.95 0.95
C GLU A 148 10.27 2.64 0.28
N MET A 149 8.97 2.33 0.23
CA MET A 149 8.45 1.19 -0.52
C MET A 149 8.80 1.25 -2.01
N LEU A 150 8.66 2.42 -2.63
CA LEU A 150 9.05 2.65 -4.02
C LEU A 150 10.55 2.45 -4.22
N ASN A 151 11.38 2.96 -3.31
CA ASN A 151 12.84 2.78 -3.39
C ASN A 151 13.28 1.33 -3.18
N LEU A 152 12.67 0.60 -2.23
CA LEU A 152 12.91 -0.82 -2.02
C LEU A 152 12.67 -1.60 -3.33
N CYS A 153 11.53 -1.33 -3.98
CA CYS A 153 11.14 -1.98 -5.22
C CYS A 153 12.06 -1.60 -6.39
N ALA A 154 12.29 -0.31 -6.59
CA ALA A 154 13.04 0.21 -7.74
C ALA A 154 14.56 -0.01 -7.67
N SER A 155 15.11 -0.36 -6.51
CA SER A 155 16.57 -0.49 -6.32
C SER A 155 17.01 -1.93 -6.07
N GLY A 156 16.10 -2.91 -6.09
CA GLY A 156 16.48 -4.26 -5.71
C GLY A 156 15.52 -5.39 -6.07
N CYS A 157 14.41 -5.15 -6.77
CA CYS A 157 13.46 -6.22 -7.12
C CYS A 157 13.51 -6.56 -8.62
N PRO A 158 14.45 -7.40 -9.10
CA PRO A 158 14.63 -7.69 -10.53
C PRO A 158 13.45 -8.45 -11.16
N ARG A 159 12.58 -9.04 -10.35
CA ARG A 159 11.39 -9.78 -10.81
C ARG A 159 10.10 -8.95 -10.72
N LEU A 160 10.18 -7.68 -10.31
CA LEU A 160 9.01 -6.86 -10.13
C LEU A 160 8.30 -6.60 -11.46
N GLU A 161 7.07 -7.06 -11.55
CA GLU A 161 6.16 -6.87 -12.69
C GLU A 161 5.30 -5.62 -12.48
N MET A 162 4.92 -5.32 -11.24
CA MET A 162 4.05 -4.17 -10.95
C MET A 162 4.14 -3.70 -9.49
N PHE A 163 4.18 -2.38 -9.31
CA PHE A 163 3.91 -1.70 -8.04
C PHE A 163 2.54 -1.03 -8.09
N VAL A 164 1.60 -1.50 -7.27
CA VAL A 164 0.26 -0.95 -7.18
C VAL A 164 0.14 -0.11 -5.91
N TYR A 165 -0.18 1.16 -6.07
CA TYR A 165 -0.50 2.07 -4.99
C TYR A 165 -2.01 2.20 -4.81
N ILE A 166 -2.52 1.88 -3.62
CA ILE A 166 -3.91 2.15 -3.27
C ILE A 166 -4.00 3.56 -2.67
N SER A 167 -4.48 4.49 -3.48
CA SER A 167 -4.80 5.86 -3.11
C SER A 167 -6.24 5.96 -2.60
N THR A 168 -6.95 7.03 -2.94
CA THR A 168 -8.36 7.28 -2.61
C THR A 168 -8.97 8.19 -3.68
N ALA A 169 -10.27 8.05 -3.95
CA ALA A 169 -11.02 8.94 -4.84
C ALA A 169 -10.95 10.42 -4.39
N TYR A 170 -10.70 10.65 -3.10
CA TYR A 170 -10.63 11.98 -2.50
C TYR A 170 -9.25 12.63 -2.57
N ALA A 171 -8.23 11.97 -3.15
CA ALA A 171 -6.87 12.51 -3.19
C ALA A 171 -6.80 13.85 -3.94
N ASN A 172 -7.63 13.99 -4.97
CA ASN A 172 -7.72 15.18 -5.82
C ASN A 172 -9.05 15.92 -5.61
N CYS A 173 -9.58 15.93 -4.38
CA CYS A 173 -10.90 16.46 -4.03
C CYS A 173 -11.12 17.95 -4.30
N LEU A 174 -10.06 18.72 -4.58
CA LEU A 174 -10.18 20.13 -4.98
C LEU A 174 -10.51 20.32 -6.46
N GLN A 175 -10.36 19.26 -7.26
CA GLN A 175 -10.76 19.27 -8.66
C GLN A 175 -12.28 19.09 -8.73
N GLY A 176 -12.95 19.93 -9.52
CA GLY A 176 -14.39 19.80 -9.73
C GLY A 176 -14.77 18.49 -10.45
N THR A 177 -13.87 17.94 -11.27
CA THR A 177 -14.03 16.64 -11.93
C THR A 177 -12.69 15.92 -11.94
N VAL A 178 -12.68 14.67 -11.47
CA VAL A 178 -11.48 13.84 -11.37
C VAL A 178 -11.50 12.77 -12.46
N HIS A 179 -10.62 12.90 -13.44
CA HIS A 179 -10.28 11.90 -14.46
C HIS A 179 -9.13 10.98 -14.02
N GLU A 180 -8.98 9.85 -14.73
CA GLU A 180 -7.87 8.88 -14.57
C GLU A 180 -6.56 9.41 -15.18
N GLN A 181 -6.04 10.47 -14.56
CA GLN A 181 -4.76 11.10 -14.90
C GLN A 181 -3.96 11.44 -13.65
N PHE A 182 -2.70 11.81 -13.83
CA PHE A 182 -1.90 12.41 -12.78
C PHE A 182 -2.25 13.88 -12.59
N TYR A 183 -2.25 14.32 -11.34
CA TYR A 183 -2.47 15.72 -10.96
C TYR A 183 -1.18 16.29 -10.37
N GLU A 184 -1.06 17.62 -10.43
CA GLU A 184 0.02 18.30 -9.74
C GLU A 184 -0.20 18.21 -8.23
N PRO A 185 0.84 17.86 -7.45
CA PRO A 185 0.72 17.76 -6.01
C PRO A 185 0.53 19.14 -5.37
N PRO A 186 -0.01 19.22 -4.14
CA PRO A 186 -0.13 20.49 -3.41
C PRO A 186 1.22 21.20 -3.24
N MET A 187 2.31 20.44 -3.15
CA MET A 187 3.68 20.93 -3.15
C MET A 187 4.65 19.79 -3.52
N ASP A 188 5.95 20.09 -3.69
CA ASP A 188 6.94 19.03 -3.90
C ASP A 188 7.04 18.12 -2.66
N PRO A 189 6.71 16.83 -2.76
CA PRO A 189 6.77 15.90 -1.63
C PRO A 189 8.18 15.76 -1.04
N MET A 190 9.25 15.95 -1.84
CA MET A 190 10.63 15.85 -1.34
C MET A 190 11.00 16.99 -0.40
N VAL A 191 10.40 18.18 -0.57
CA VAL A 191 10.60 19.29 0.36
C VAL A 191 10.06 18.93 1.74
N LEU A 192 8.84 18.38 1.80
CA LEU A 192 8.25 17.92 3.07
C LEU A 192 9.02 16.75 3.68
N LEU A 193 9.44 15.77 2.87
CA LEU A 193 10.22 14.65 3.36
C LEU A 193 11.56 15.11 3.96
N ASN A 194 12.26 16.02 3.30
CA ASN A 194 13.52 16.58 3.80
C ASN A 194 13.35 17.35 5.10
N LEU A 195 12.21 18.03 5.25
CA LEU A 195 11.87 18.79 6.45
C LEU A 195 11.54 17.84 7.61
N VAL A 196 10.55 16.96 7.42
CA VAL A 196 10.05 16.01 8.43
C VAL A 196 11.14 15.07 8.95
N ASN A 197 12.08 14.64 8.08
CA ASN A 197 13.16 13.74 8.49
C ASN A 197 14.22 14.40 9.39
N LYS A 198 14.25 15.73 9.50
CA LYS A 198 15.26 16.46 10.29
C LYS A 198 14.70 17.05 11.58
N MET A 199 13.39 16.95 11.79
CA MET A 199 12.71 17.60 12.90
C MET A 199 12.90 16.86 14.22
N ASP A 200 13.33 17.59 15.24
CA ASP A 200 13.21 17.17 16.63
C ASP A 200 11.76 17.31 17.16
N ALA A 201 11.52 16.93 18.42
CA ALA A 201 10.18 16.99 19.01
C ALA A 201 9.61 18.41 19.13
N VAL A 202 10.46 19.42 19.34
CA VAL A 202 10.02 20.82 19.46
C VAL A 202 9.66 21.37 18.08
N GLU A 203 10.46 21.03 17.07
CA GLU A 203 10.19 21.40 15.68
C GLU A 203 8.93 20.72 15.13
N GLN A 204 8.63 19.51 15.58
CA GLN A 204 7.36 18.82 15.29
C GLN A 204 6.15 19.61 15.82
N ASP A 205 6.20 20.08 17.07
CA ASP A 205 5.11 20.87 17.65
C ASP A 205 4.90 22.19 16.88
N HIS A 206 5.98 22.87 16.49
CA HIS A 206 5.90 24.06 15.64
C HIS A 206 5.35 23.75 14.24
N PHE A 207 5.73 22.61 13.65
CA PHE A 207 5.21 22.17 12.37
C PHE A 207 3.70 21.92 12.41
N GLU A 208 3.22 21.30 13.48
CA GLU A 208 1.79 21.04 13.67
C GLU A 208 0.99 22.34 13.82
N ALA A 209 1.57 23.38 14.44
CA ALA A 209 0.95 24.71 14.51
C ALA A 209 0.77 25.36 13.12
N LEU A 210 1.56 24.95 12.12
CA LEU A 210 1.46 25.42 10.74
C LEU A 210 0.53 24.57 9.85
N THR A 211 -0.08 23.51 10.40
CA THR A 211 -0.88 22.53 9.62
C THR A 211 -1.91 23.19 8.72
N GLN A 212 -2.72 24.13 9.22
CA GLN A 212 -3.77 24.78 8.42
C GLN A 212 -3.20 25.60 7.25
N MET A 213 -2.05 26.23 7.44
CA MET A 213 -1.36 26.95 6.37
C MET A 213 -0.81 26.00 5.31
N ILE A 214 -0.27 24.85 5.73
CA ILE A 214 0.30 23.84 4.81
C ILE A 214 -0.79 23.11 4.04
N LEU A 215 -1.88 22.72 4.70
CA LEU A 215 -3.02 22.08 4.03
C LEU A 215 -3.70 23.03 3.04
N GLY A 216 -3.73 24.32 3.36
CA GLY A 216 -4.42 25.32 2.57
C GLY A 216 -5.88 24.89 2.30
N PRO A 217 -6.28 24.68 1.03
CA PRO A 217 -7.64 24.29 0.70
C PRO A 217 -7.98 22.81 0.96
N TRP A 218 -7.01 21.93 1.24
CA TRP A 218 -7.30 20.51 1.46
C TRP A 218 -8.13 20.30 2.73
N PRO A 219 -9.15 19.43 2.69
CA PRO A 219 -10.09 19.28 3.79
C PRO A 219 -9.51 18.55 5.01
N ASN A 220 -8.43 17.77 4.84
CA ASN A 220 -7.78 17.02 5.91
C ASN A 220 -6.36 16.54 5.52
N THR A 221 -5.59 16.10 6.51
CA THR A 221 -4.22 15.58 6.35
C THR A 221 -4.14 14.31 5.50
N TYR A 222 -5.18 13.46 5.54
CA TYR A 222 -5.23 12.22 4.78
C TYR A 222 -5.25 12.45 3.26
N THR A 223 -6.21 13.23 2.77
CA THR A 223 -6.35 13.54 1.33
C THR A 223 -5.13 14.28 0.80
N TYR A 224 -4.57 15.20 1.60
CA TYR A 224 -3.34 15.90 1.31
C TYR A 224 -2.14 14.95 1.16
N ALA A 225 -1.94 14.05 2.11
CA ALA A 225 -0.86 13.07 2.08
C ALA A 225 -1.00 12.08 0.90
N LYS A 226 -2.23 11.68 0.56
CA LYS A 226 -2.49 10.84 -0.63
C LYS A 226 -2.13 11.54 -1.93
N ALA A 227 -2.49 12.82 -2.09
CA ALA A 227 -2.09 13.60 -3.27
C ALA A 227 -0.57 13.68 -3.43
N LEU A 228 0.16 13.91 -2.33
CA LEU A 228 1.63 13.91 -2.32
C LEU A 228 2.21 12.55 -2.70
N ALA A 229 1.68 11.47 -2.14
CA ALA A 229 2.15 10.12 -2.40
C ALA A 229 1.90 9.69 -3.85
N GLU A 230 0.78 10.08 -4.47
CA GLU A 230 0.55 9.85 -5.92
C GLU A 230 1.63 10.51 -6.78
N SER A 231 2.09 11.72 -6.41
CA SER A 231 3.19 12.38 -7.11
C SER A 231 4.52 11.62 -6.93
N LEU A 232 4.76 10.98 -5.80
CA LEU A 232 5.93 10.11 -5.63
C LEU A 232 5.83 8.89 -6.55
N VAL A 233 4.68 8.24 -6.62
CA VAL A 233 4.47 7.10 -7.53
C VAL A 233 4.73 7.50 -8.98
N LYS A 234 4.24 8.67 -9.42
CA LYS A 234 4.52 9.25 -10.75
C LYS A 234 6.03 9.38 -11.01
N ARG A 235 6.82 9.82 -10.02
CA ARG A 235 8.28 9.99 -10.16
C ARG A 235 9.04 8.68 -10.39
N PHE A 236 8.46 7.53 -10.03
CA PHE A 236 9.08 6.22 -10.23
C PHE A 236 8.62 5.51 -11.51
N TYR A 237 7.71 6.11 -12.29
CA TYR A 237 7.16 5.52 -13.50
C TYR A 237 8.24 5.07 -14.50
N ASP A 238 9.30 5.87 -14.67
CA ASP A 238 10.40 5.54 -15.59
C ASP A 238 11.37 4.48 -15.04
N ARG A 239 11.22 4.07 -13.77
CA ARG A 239 12.10 3.11 -13.08
C ARG A 239 11.46 1.75 -12.89
N ILE A 240 10.15 1.71 -12.61
CA ILE A 240 9.38 0.50 -12.36
C ILE A 240 7.95 0.65 -12.90
N PRO A 241 7.28 -0.44 -13.32
CA PRO A 241 5.87 -0.38 -13.66
C PRO A 241 5.04 -0.01 -12.43
N VAL A 242 4.27 1.08 -12.54
CA VAL A 242 3.42 1.60 -11.45
C VAL A 242 1.96 1.68 -11.87
N MET A 243 1.07 1.44 -10.92
CA MET A 243 -0.37 1.63 -11.06
C MET A 243 -0.92 2.35 -9.83
N ILE A 244 -1.84 3.29 -10.01
CA ILE A 244 -2.59 3.93 -8.93
C ILE A 244 -4.05 3.51 -9.03
N ILE A 245 -4.61 3.02 -7.93
CA ILE A 245 -6.04 2.75 -7.80
C ILE A 245 -6.62 3.74 -6.79
N ARG A 246 -7.72 4.42 -7.13
CA ARG A 246 -8.40 5.43 -6.31
C ARG A 246 -9.78 4.95 -5.86
N PRO A 247 -9.88 4.07 -4.85
CA PRO A 247 -11.16 3.60 -4.34
C PRO A 247 -11.93 4.72 -3.58
N PRO A 248 -13.28 4.70 -3.54
CA PRO A 248 -14.11 5.72 -2.88
C PRO A 248 -14.34 5.47 -1.37
N ILE A 249 -13.52 4.59 -0.80
CA ILE A 249 -13.55 4.10 0.58
C ILE A 249 -12.95 5.07 1.59
#